data_AF-A0A125SM94-F1
#
_entry.id   AF-A0A125SM94-F1
#
_cell.length_a   1.000
_cell.length_b   1.000
_cell.length_c   1.000
_cell.angle_alpha   90.00
_cell.angle_beta   90.00
_cell.angle_gamma   90.00
#
_symmetry.space_group_name_H-M   'P 1'
#
loop_
_entity.id
_entity.type
_entity.pdbx_description
1 polymer ?
#
loop_
_entity_poly.entity_id
_entity_poly.type
_entity_poly.pdbx_seq_one_letter_code
_entity_poly.pdbx_strand_id
1 'polypeptide(L)'
;MAPSDQNNHHHPGTFDELIFRRELNEVHLLLDFISGRPNAHIWDLDGKVPLPPSGARSATDVAPPTEEKPACCGKHDTTLDAFETIKWVCKLRYPPTPPSTDKAYDATLLFYVKDRLNSLAYPATGLSIAYTYIFVEEQRPIQGAHDPDREAQTRASVAREAYPGLIGSARRFRWIHKSNTVIGVCVTIFAAVLLWLVTYGVQITARFETDGRAATDITQKIYAEVDKENAASPADQRVIANRKTVPERCDASSIEDQTNTVRLLCNEWSYMQARYDMSIADAATFANSFPSKVLMWMFPTAFGRGEWTTGTRTGALRDEEPKAPQEAIQSITLVLSAYASYVLPILFALVGTIASLLRDIGNKITGNLLAPRDETLALMRVPLGLMAGVAVGLFFSPSSVATQVSAGAGVLTLTASGLAFLAGYAADGFFRMLDTLTSRVFNVSNHDRRGPSN
;
A
#
# COMPACT_ATOMS: atom_id res chain seq x y z
N MET A 1 14.40 -75.28 -4.19
CA MET A 1 13.30 -75.05 -3.23
C MET A 1 13.71 -73.88 -2.36
N ALA A 2 13.33 -72.67 -2.75
CA ALA A 2 13.48 -71.43 -2.00
C ALA A 2 12.25 -70.59 -2.37
N PRO A 3 11.47 -70.10 -1.39
CA PRO A 3 10.25 -69.38 -1.68
C PRO A 3 10.57 -67.94 -2.06
N SER A 4 9.82 -67.50 -3.06
CA SER A 4 9.77 -66.21 -3.72
C SER A 4 9.46 -65.03 -2.79
N ASP A 5 10.25 -63.96 -2.97
CA ASP A 5 9.96 -62.59 -2.55
C ASP A 5 8.57 -62.15 -3.03
N GLN A 6 7.62 -62.00 -2.11
CA GLN A 6 6.40 -61.25 -2.35
C GLN A 6 6.66 -59.78 -2.01
N ASN A 7 6.78 -58.99 -3.08
CA ASN A 7 6.57 -57.55 -3.11
C ASN A 7 5.34 -57.19 -2.26
N ASN A 8 5.59 -56.61 -1.09
CA ASN A 8 4.57 -55.97 -0.27
C ASN A 8 4.25 -54.60 -0.91
N HIS A 9 3.47 -54.61 -1.98
CA HIS A 9 2.89 -53.41 -2.55
C HIS A 9 1.95 -52.79 -1.50
N HIS A 10 2.40 -51.68 -0.92
CA HIS A 10 1.62 -50.80 -0.06
C HIS A 10 0.35 -50.38 -0.81
N HIS A 11 -0.79 -51.01 -0.48
CA HIS A 11 -2.09 -50.54 -0.97
C HIS A 11 -2.31 -49.11 -0.43
N PRO A 12 -2.71 -48.15 -1.28
CA PRO A 12 -3.07 -46.81 -0.80
C PRO A 12 -4.20 -46.96 0.21
N GLY A 13 -3.98 -46.46 1.42
CA GLY A 13 -4.89 -46.61 2.57
C GLY A 13 -6.35 -46.32 2.24
N THR A 14 -7.26 -47.02 2.91
CA THR A 14 -8.71 -46.84 2.73
C THR A 14 -9.09 -45.37 2.95
N PHE A 15 -10.12 -44.87 2.27
CA PHE A 15 -10.58 -43.47 2.38
C PHE A 15 -10.73 -42.98 3.85
N ASP A 16 -11.18 -43.88 4.73
CA ASP A 16 -11.31 -43.63 6.17
C ASP A 16 -9.97 -43.34 6.87
N GLU A 17 -8.88 -43.98 6.42
CA GLU A 17 -7.54 -43.76 6.93
C GLU A 17 -7.03 -42.37 6.54
N LEU A 18 -7.34 -41.92 5.32
CA LEU A 18 -7.01 -40.57 4.86
C LEU A 18 -7.77 -39.51 5.65
N ILE A 19 -9.06 -39.72 5.92
CA ILE A 19 -9.86 -38.81 6.75
C ILE A 19 -9.32 -38.77 8.18
N PHE A 20 -9.09 -39.94 8.79
CA PHE A 20 -8.59 -40.02 10.16
C PHE A 20 -7.22 -39.34 10.31
N ARG A 21 -6.30 -39.59 9.37
CA ARG A 21 -4.97 -38.94 9.35
C ARG A 21 -5.08 -37.43 9.20
N ARG A 22 -6.00 -36.96 8.35
CA ARG A 22 -6.27 -35.52 8.15
C ARG A 22 -6.73 -34.86 9.45
N GLU A 23 -7.72 -35.44 10.11
CA GLU A 23 -8.29 -34.92 11.36
C GLU A 23 -7.25 -34.94 12.50
N LEU A 24 -6.43 -36.00 12.57
CA LEU A 24 -5.36 -36.14 13.56
C LEU A 24 -4.28 -35.06 13.37
N ASN A 25 -3.91 -34.78 12.12
CA ASN A 25 -2.97 -33.71 11.80
C ASN A 25 -3.53 -32.33 12.16
N GLU A 26 -4.83 -32.07 11.95
CA GLU A 26 -5.47 -30.82 12.36
C GLU A 26 -5.45 -30.63 13.89
N VAL A 27 -5.84 -31.66 14.65
CA VAL A 27 -5.79 -31.63 16.12
C VAL A 27 -4.37 -31.34 16.62
N HIS A 28 -3.36 -31.91 15.98
CA HIS A 28 -1.96 -31.66 16.34
C HIS A 28 -1.53 -30.21 16.09
N LEU A 29 -1.95 -29.62 14.97
CA LEU A 29 -1.69 -28.20 14.68
C LEU A 29 -2.34 -27.28 15.70
N LEU A 30 -3.56 -27.60 16.14
CA LEU A 30 -4.28 -26.85 17.17
C LEU A 30 -3.60 -26.97 18.53
N LEU A 31 -3.15 -28.17 18.91
CA LEU A 31 -2.41 -28.40 20.15
C LEU A 31 -1.10 -27.61 20.16
N ASP A 32 -0.32 -27.68 19.08
CA ASP A 32 0.93 -26.90 18.94
C ASP A 32 0.65 -25.40 19.05
N PHE A 33 -0.40 -24.91 18.38
CA PHE A 33 -0.79 -23.50 18.43
C PHE A 33 -1.20 -23.03 19.83
N ILE A 34 -2.03 -23.80 20.55
CA ILE A 34 -2.46 -23.46 21.91
C ILE A 34 -1.28 -23.52 22.88
N SER A 35 -0.41 -24.53 22.76
CA SER A 35 0.77 -24.67 23.61
C SER A 35 1.74 -23.48 23.49
N GLY A 36 1.76 -22.81 22.33
CA GLY A 36 2.58 -21.63 22.09
C GLY A 36 1.97 -20.31 22.55
N ARG A 37 0.73 -20.30 23.08
CA ARG A 37 0.04 -19.08 23.52
C ARG A 37 0.22 -18.85 25.02
N PRO A 38 0.43 -17.59 25.46
CA PRO A 38 0.48 -17.26 26.89
C PRO A 38 -0.91 -17.19 27.54
N ASN A 39 -1.97 -16.98 26.74
CA ASN A 39 -3.32 -16.66 27.24
C ASN A 39 -4.33 -17.81 27.12
N ALA A 40 -3.91 -18.96 26.58
CA ALA A 40 -4.76 -20.13 26.41
C ALA A 40 -3.96 -21.35 26.85
N HIS A 41 -4.59 -22.24 27.59
CA HIS A 41 -3.90 -23.37 28.18
C HIS A 41 -4.60 -24.68 27.87
N ILE A 42 -3.79 -25.74 27.76
CA ILE A 42 -4.30 -27.05 27.40
C ILE A 42 -5.14 -27.67 28.55
N TRP A 43 -4.88 -27.30 29.80
CA TRP A 43 -5.71 -27.72 30.94
C TRP A 43 -7.14 -27.16 30.89
N ASP A 44 -7.43 -26.18 30.03
CA ASP A 44 -8.81 -25.73 29.82
C ASP A 44 -9.67 -26.81 29.12
N LEU A 45 -9.09 -27.96 28.74
CA LEU A 45 -9.81 -29.16 28.31
C LEU A 45 -10.34 -30.02 29.46
N ASP A 46 -9.91 -29.78 30.69
CA ASP A 46 -10.26 -30.61 31.86
C ASP A 46 -11.78 -30.74 32.01
N GLY A 47 -12.22 -31.98 32.12
CA GLY A 47 -13.63 -32.30 32.36
C GLY A 47 -14.56 -31.99 31.19
N LYS A 48 -14.04 -31.68 29.99
CA LYS A 48 -14.86 -31.39 28.81
C LYS A 48 -14.99 -32.56 27.86
N VAL A 49 -14.01 -33.48 27.80
CA VAL A 49 -13.98 -34.58 26.82
C VAL A 49 -14.65 -35.83 27.40
N PRO A 50 -15.57 -36.52 26.71
CA PRO A 50 -16.27 -37.68 27.29
C PRO A 50 -15.37 -38.94 27.41
N LEU A 51 -15.57 -39.72 28.48
CA LEU A 51 -14.88 -41.02 28.68
C LEU A 51 -15.33 -42.09 27.67
N PRO A 52 -14.46 -43.07 27.37
CA PRO A 52 -14.87 -44.26 26.65
C PRO A 52 -15.92 -45.00 27.47
N PRO A 53 -16.97 -45.54 26.84
CA PRO A 53 -17.88 -46.44 27.52
C PRO A 53 -17.06 -47.62 28.06
N SER A 54 -17.02 -47.79 29.38
CA SER A 54 -16.28 -48.88 30.01
C SER A 54 -16.92 -50.22 29.61
N GLY A 55 -16.34 -50.89 28.62
CA GLY A 55 -16.94 -52.09 28.03
C GLY A 55 -15.94 -53.04 27.39
N ALA A 56 -14.70 -53.10 27.87
CA ALA A 56 -13.76 -54.20 27.57
C ALA A 56 -12.58 -54.21 28.56
N ARG A 57 -12.84 -54.20 29.88
CA ARG A 57 -11.88 -54.83 30.79
C ARG A 57 -12.01 -56.33 30.56
N SER A 58 -10.97 -56.92 29.98
CA SER A 58 -10.83 -58.36 29.75
C SER A 58 -11.26 -59.12 31.01
N ALA A 59 -12.23 -60.02 30.86
CA ALA A 59 -12.80 -60.84 31.92
C ALA A 59 -11.85 -61.98 32.37
N THR A 60 -10.61 -61.65 32.69
CA THR A 60 -9.61 -62.60 33.20
C THR A 60 -8.75 -61.92 34.26
N ASP A 61 -9.36 -61.58 35.38
CA ASP A 61 -8.69 -61.49 36.67
C ASP A 61 -9.78 -61.54 37.76
N VAL A 62 -10.19 -62.77 38.08
CA VAL A 62 -11.04 -63.07 39.24
C VAL A 62 -10.13 -63.47 40.38
N ALA A 63 -10.10 -62.66 41.43
CA ALA A 63 -9.71 -63.07 42.78
C ALA A 63 -10.65 -62.39 43.81
N PRO A 64 -10.92 -63.03 44.97
CA PRO A 64 -12.21 -62.99 45.66
C PRO A 64 -12.36 -61.82 46.64
N PRO A 65 -13.59 -61.60 47.20
CA PRO A 65 -13.94 -60.37 47.87
C PRO A 65 -13.61 -60.40 49.37
N THR A 66 -13.11 -59.29 49.89
CA THR A 66 -13.16 -58.97 51.32
C THR A 66 -13.52 -57.50 51.52
N GLU A 67 -14.70 -57.32 52.09
CA GLU A 67 -15.12 -56.33 53.10
C GLU A 67 -15.05 -54.82 52.79
N GLU A 68 -16.26 -54.28 52.60
CA GLU A 68 -16.84 -53.06 53.18
C GLU A 68 -16.00 -51.79 53.30
N LYS A 69 -16.33 -50.80 52.45
CA LYS A 69 -16.32 -49.38 52.83
C LYS A 69 -17.48 -48.63 52.17
N PRO A 70 -18.19 -47.75 52.90
CA PRO A 70 -19.50 -47.26 52.49
C PRO A 70 -19.41 -46.15 51.45
N ALA A 71 -20.45 -46.12 50.62
CA ALA A 71 -20.71 -45.11 49.61
C ALA A 71 -20.70 -43.69 50.20
N CYS A 72 -19.85 -42.84 49.64
CA CYS A 72 -20.01 -41.39 49.69
C CYS A 72 -19.79 -40.85 48.27
N CYS A 73 -20.89 -40.49 47.62
CA CYS A 73 -21.01 -39.57 46.50
C CYS A 73 -19.76 -39.34 45.64
N GLY A 74 -19.31 -40.36 44.92
CA GLY A 74 -18.44 -40.15 43.77
C GLY A 74 -19.30 -39.70 42.61
N LYS A 75 -19.24 -38.42 42.21
CA LYS A 75 -19.53 -38.08 40.82
C LYS A 75 -18.62 -38.97 40.00
N HIS A 76 -19.17 -39.93 39.26
CA HIS A 76 -18.41 -40.57 38.21
C HIS A 76 -18.01 -39.43 37.27
N ASP A 77 -16.74 -39.03 37.31
CA ASP A 77 -16.18 -38.14 36.30
C ASP A 77 -16.33 -38.86 34.97
N THR A 78 -17.37 -38.49 34.23
CA THR A 78 -17.69 -39.02 32.90
C THR A 78 -16.82 -38.38 31.83
N THR A 79 -15.79 -37.62 32.24
CA THR A 79 -14.98 -36.78 31.38
C THR A 79 -13.48 -36.95 31.64
N LEU A 80 -12.69 -36.96 30.57
CA LEU A 80 -11.24 -37.11 30.60
C LEU A 80 -10.59 -35.83 31.12
N ASP A 81 -9.51 -36.03 31.86
CA ASP A 81 -8.51 -35.02 32.15
C ASP A 81 -7.78 -34.58 30.86
N ALA A 82 -7.28 -33.35 30.81
CA ALA A 82 -6.52 -32.87 29.66
C ALA A 82 -5.25 -33.71 29.43
N PHE A 83 -4.58 -34.15 30.49
CA PHE A 83 -3.40 -35.01 30.36
C PHE A 83 -3.74 -36.35 29.72
N GLU A 84 -4.85 -36.97 30.12
CA GLU A 84 -5.32 -38.23 29.53
C GLU A 84 -5.71 -38.04 28.06
N THR A 85 -6.36 -36.92 27.74
CA THR A 85 -6.74 -36.56 26.37
C THR A 85 -5.49 -36.41 25.48
N ILE A 86 -4.48 -35.67 25.92
CA ILE A 86 -3.22 -35.49 25.18
C ILE A 86 -2.51 -36.83 25.03
N LYS A 87 -2.43 -37.62 26.10
CA LYS A 87 -1.81 -38.94 26.09
C LYS A 87 -2.50 -39.86 25.08
N TRP A 88 -3.82 -39.80 24.98
CA TRP A 88 -4.59 -40.54 23.98
C TRP A 88 -4.28 -40.06 22.55
N VAL A 89 -4.30 -38.74 22.27
CA VAL A 89 -3.92 -38.18 20.96
C VAL A 89 -2.49 -38.56 20.57
N CYS A 90 -1.55 -38.52 21.53
CA CYS A 90 -0.17 -38.93 21.31
C CYS A 90 -0.06 -40.42 20.98
N LYS A 91 -0.84 -41.28 21.65
CA LYS A 91 -0.87 -42.73 21.37
C LYS A 91 -1.38 -43.05 19.98
N LEU A 92 -2.33 -42.27 19.45
CA LEU A 92 -2.82 -42.44 18.08
C LEU A 92 -1.75 -42.17 17.01
N ARG A 93 -0.70 -41.40 17.36
CA ARG A 93 0.40 -41.06 16.45
C ARG A 93 1.69 -41.82 16.76
N TYR A 94 1.94 -42.13 18.02
CA TYR A 94 3.19 -42.72 18.52
C TYR A 94 2.93 -43.82 19.56
N PRO A 95 3.40 -45.07 19.33
CA PRO A 95 3.84 -45.66 18.06
C PRO A 95 2.65 -45.89 17.09
N PRO A 96 2.87 -46.05 15.77
CA PRO A 96 1.79 -46.32 14.83
C PRO A 96 1.21 -47.72 15.10
N THR A 97 0.21 -47.79 15.97
CA THR A 97 -0.48 -49.06 16.26
C THR A 97 -1.48 -49.38 15.15
N PRO A 98 -1.68 -50.67 14.83
CA PRO A 98 -2.76 -51.07 13.93
C PRO A 98 -4.11 -50.54 14.44
N PRO A 99 -5.08 -50.30 13.54
CA PRO A 99 -6.33 -49.66 13.90
C PRO A 99 -6.98 -50.37 15.08
N SER A 100 -7.39 -49.58 16.07
CA SER A 100 -8.11 -50.07 17.24
C SER A 100 -9.37 -50.84 16.81
N THR A 101 -9.84 -51.74 17.67
CA THR A 101 -11.09 -52.48 17.48
C THR A 101 -12.33 -51.57 17.41
N ASP A 102 -12.22 -50.29 17.78
CA ASP A 102 -13.32 -49.31 17.76
C ASP A 102 -12.92 -47.99 17.09
N LYS A 103 -12.70 -48.06 15.77
CA LYS A 103 -12.40 -46.89 14.92
C LYS A 103 -13.45 -45.77 15.03
N ALA A 104 -14.71 -46.13 15.27
CA ALA A 104 -15.81 -45.18 15.34
C ALA A 104 -15.72 -44.34 16.62
N TYR A 105 -15.39 -44.96 17.75
CA TYR A 105 -15.16 -44.24 18.99
C TYR A 105 -13.97 -43.29 18.87
N ASP A 106 -12.83 -43.77 18.36
CA ASP A 106 -11.63 -42.94 18.23
C ASP A 106 -11.85 -41.73 17.29
N ALA A 107 -12.57 -41.91 16.17
CA ALA A 107 -12.93 -40.82 15.28
C ALA A 107 -13.87 -39.80 15.97
N THR A 108 -14.86 -40.29 16.72
CA THR A 108 -15.83 -39.43 17.43
C THR A 108 -15.14 -38.59 18.50
N LEU A 109 -14.23 -39.21 19.27
CA LEU A 109 -13.46 -38.53 20.29
C LEU A 109 -12.54 -37.48 19.66
N LEU A 110 -11.93 -37.78 18.51
CA LEU A 110 -11.08 -36.86 17.76
C LEU A 110 -11.85 -35.62 17.31
N PHE A 111 -13.08 -35.79 16.79
CA PHE A 111 -13.95 -34.66 16.43
C PHE A 111 -14.33 -33.81 17.65
N TYR A 112 -14.59 -34.44 18.79
CA TYR A 112 -14.90 -33.72 20.03
C TYR A 112 -13.73 -32.87 20.50
N VAL A 113 -12.53 -33.47 20.55
CA VAL A 113 -11.29 -32.78 20.91
C VAL A 113 -11.03 -31.63 19.94
N LYS A 114 -11.22 -31.85 18.63
CA LYS A 114 -11.07 -30.82 17.61
C LYS A 114 -11.99 -29.62 17.83
N ASP A 115 -13.26 -29.85 18.11
CA ASP A 115 -14.24 -28.77 18.34
C ASP A 115 -13.86 -27.94 19.58
N ARG A 116 -13.46 -28.61 20.67
CA ARG A 116 -12.98 -27.93 21.87
C ARG A 116 -11.70 -27.14 21.62
N LEU A 117 -10.73 -27.71 20.94
CA LEU A 117 -9.49 -27.02 20.60
C LEU A 117 -9.74 -25.82 19.68
N ASN A 118 -10.64 -25.93 18.70
CA ASN A 118 -11.03 -24.79 17.87
C ASN A 118 -11.70 -23.68 18.70
N SER A 119 -12.51 -24.03 19.70
CA SER A 119 -13.09 -23.04 20.62
C SER A 119 -12.03 -22.32 21.46
N LEU A 120 -10.98 -23.02 21.89
CA LEU A 120 -9.85 -22.45 22.64
C LEU A 120 -8.89 -21.65 21.74
N ALA A 121 -8.78 -22.03 20.47
CA ALA A 121 -7.93 -21.36 19.49
C ALA A 121 -8.54 -20.04 18.96
N TYR A 122 -9.82 -19.75 19.27
CA TYR A 122 -10.50 -18.54 18.83
C TYR A 122 -9.64 -17.28 19.10
N PRO A 123 -9.52 -16.34 18.14
CA PRO A 123 -10.23 -16.25 16.85
C PRO A 123 -9.63 -17.09 15.70
N ALA A 124 -8.56 -17.85 15.93
CA ALA A 124 -7.95 -18.70 14.90
C ALA A 124 -8.68 -20.05 14.77
N THR A 125 -8.65 -20.61 13.57
CA THR A 125 -9.19 -21.95 13.27
C THR A 125 -8.07 -22.86 12.77
N GLY A 126 -8.25 -24.18 12.83
CA GLY A 126 -7.28 -25.14 12.27
C GLY A 126 -6.89 -24.80 10.83
N LEU A 127 -7.84 -24.33 10.03
CA LEU A 127 -7.63 -23.88 8.65
C LEU A 127 -6.73 -22.64 8.55
N SER A 128 -6.96 -21.59 9.35
CA SER A 128 -6.14 -20.36 9.28
C SER A 128 -4.72 -20.59 9.80
N ILE A 129 -4.57 -21.46 10.80
CA ILE A 129 -3.26 -21.85 11.34
C ILE A 129 -2.48 -22.63 10.28
N ALA A 130 -3.10 -23.65 9.69
CA ALA A 130 -2.49 -24.44 8.62
C ALA A 130 -2.10 -23.55 7.43
N TYR A 131 -2.99 -22.65 7.01
CA TYR A 131 -2.70 -21.72 5.91
C TYR A 131 -1.52 -20.80 6.22
N THR A 132 -1.46 -20.26 7.45
CA THR A 132 -0.35 -19.39 7.88
C THR A 132 0.98 -20.14 7.86
N TYR A 133 1.04 -21.37 8.38
CA TYR A 133 2.26 -22.17 8.35
C TYR A 133 2.73 -22.50 6.93
N ILE A 134 1.80 -22.90 6.05
CA ILE A 134 2.12 -23.13 4.63
C ILE A 134 2.66 -21.86 3.97
N PHE A 135 2.12 -20.69 4.32
CA PHE A 135 2.56 -19.40 3.77
C PHE A 135 3.96 -18.98 4.27
N VAL A 136 4.23 -19.13 5.58
CA VAL A 136 5.47 -18.65 6.23
C VAL A 136 6.65 -19.57 5.99
N GLU A 137 6.48 -20.89 6.12
CA GLU A 137 7.63 -21.82 6.15
C GLU A 137 8.30 -21.97 4.78
N GLU A 138 7.56 -21.74 3.69
CA GLU A 138 8.10 -21.71 2.34
C GLU A 138 8.82 -20.38 1.98
N GLN A 139 8.86 -19.39 2.89
CA GLN A 139 9.67 -18.18 2.74
C GLN A 139 11.12 -18.36 3.19
N ARG A 140 11.42 -19.40 3.97
CA ARG A 140 12.80 -19.77 4.30
C ARG A 140 13.29 -20.70 3.20
N PRO A 141 14.11 -20.27 2.23
CA PRO A 141 14.86 -21.24 1.45
C PRO A 141 15.70 -22.02 2.46
N ILE A 142 15.44 -23.32 2.60
CA ILE A 142 16.26 -24.21 3.42
C ILE A 142 17.63 -24.24 2.72
N GLN A 143 18.50 -23.32 3.12
CA GLN A 143 19.83 -23.19 2.59
C GLN A 143 20.69 -24.21 3.32
N GLY A 144 20.68 -25.45 2.81
CA GLY A 144 21.52 -26.54 3.30
C GLY A 144 20.75 -27.85 3.47
N ALA A 145 21.14 -28.84 2.66
CA ALA A 145 20.78 -30.24 2.69
C ALA A 145 19.31 -30.59 2.34
N HIS A 146 19.16 -31.17 1.15
CA HIS A 146 17.98 -31.90 0.68
C HIS A 146 17.86 -33.21 1.46
N ASP A 147 17.50 -33.11 2.74
CA ASP A 147 17.23 -34.28 3.59
C ASP A 147 15.71 -34.49 3.64
N PRO A 148 15.17 -35.50 2.92
CA PRO A 148 13.73 -35.73 2.81
C PRO A 148 13.07 -35.97 4.18
N ASP A 149 13.82 -36.48 5.16
CA ASP A 149 13.31 -36.74 6.51
C ASP A 149 13.09 -35.45 7.32
N ARG A 150 13.87 -34.38 7.04
CA ARG A 150 13.68 -33.06 7.66
C ARG A 150 12.49 -32.31 7.09
N GLU A 151 12.22 -32.47 5.79
CA GLU A 151 11.02 -31.88 5.18
C GLU A 151 9.75 -32.51 5.74
N ALA A 152 9.75 -33.82 6.01
CA ALA A 152 8.64 -34.54 6.62
C ALA A 152 8.30 -34.07 8.05
N GLN A 153 9.26 -33.48 8.78
CA GLN A 153 9.09 -33.04 10.18
C GLN A 153 8.72 -31.56 10.35
N THR A 154 8.53 -30.80 9.27
CA THR A 154 8.15 -29.37 9.34
C THR A 154 6.69 -29.17 9.71
N ARG A 155 6.33 -28.06 10.37
CA ARG A 155 4.92 -27.77 10.71
C ARG A 155 4.06 -27.63 9.45
N ALA A 156 4.66 -27.15 8.36
CA ALA A 156 4.06 -27.02 7.06
C ALA A 156 3.81 -28.37 6.38
N SER A 157 4.63 -29.41 6.58
CA SER A 157 4.32 -30.74 6.02
C SER A 157 3.03 -31.28 6.65
N VAL A 158 2.89 -31.18 7.97
CA VAL A 158 1.68 -31.57 8.71
C VAL A 158 0.47 -30.73 8.27
N ALA A 159 0.65 -29.43 8.04
CA ALA A 159 -0.39 -28.55 7.52
C ALA A 159 -0.80 -28.90 6.07
N ARG A 160 0.14 -29.27 5.21
CA ARG A 160 -0.15 -29.72 3.83
C ARG A 160 -0.93 -31.03 3.81
N GLU A 161 -0.61 -31.96 4.69
CA GLU A 161 -1.36 -33.20 4.83
C GLU A 161 -2.77 -32.97 5.39
N ALA A 162 -2.95 -32.06 6.36
CA ALA A 162 -4.26 -31.72 6.91
C ALA A 162 -5.16 -30.98 5.90
N TYR A 163 -4.57 -30.16 5.02
CA TYR A 163 -5.30 -29.31 4.09
C TYR A 163 -4.65 -29.23 2.70
N PRO A 164 -4.73 -30.29 1.89
CA PRO A 164 -4.07 -30.33 0.57
C PRO A 164 -4.63 -29.30 -0.42
N GLY A 165 -5.92 -28.93 -0.30
CA GLY A 165 -6.55 -27.93 -1.17
C GLY A 165 -6.05 -26.49 -0.98
N LEU A 166 -5.34 -26.19 0.12
CA LEU A 166 -4.83 -24.84 0.42
C LEU A 166 -3.49 -24.54 -0.27
N ILE A 167 -2.79 -25.55 -0.79
CA ILE A 167 -1.44 -25.39 -1.33
C ILE A 167 -1.45 -24.47 -2.57
N GLY A 168 -2.43 -24.64 -3.45
CA GLY A 168 -2.58 -23.83 -4.65
C GLY A 168 -2.86 -22.36 -4.34
N SER A 169 -3.80 -22.09 -3.42
CA SER A 169 -4.15 -20.72 -3.01
C SER A 169 -3.02 -20.05 -2.23
N ALA A 170 -2.30 -20.77 -1.35
CA ALA A 170 -1.15 -20.23 -0.64
C ALA A 170 0.00 -19.84 -1.58
N ARG A 171 0.24 -20.59 -2.66
CA ARG A 171 1.24 -20.23 -3.68
C ARG A 171 0.82 -18.98 -4.46
N ARG A 172 -0.44 -18.90 -4.89
CA ARG A 172 -0.98 -17.73 -5.60
C ARG A 172 -0.90 -16.48 -4.73
N PHE A 173 -1.36 -16.58 -3.49
CA PHE A 173 -1.34 -15.47 -2.53
C PHE A 173 0.08 -14.97 -2.24
N ARG A 174 1.09 -15.86 -2.19
CA ARG A 174 2.50 -15.47 -2.09
C ARG A 174 3.00 -14.69 -3.29
N TRP A 175 2.66 -15.13 -4.50
CA TRP A 175 3.03 -14.41 -5.71
C TRP A 175 2.39 -13.02 -5.73
N ILE A 176 1.11 -12.91 -5.35
CA ILE A 176 0.41 -11.64 -5.21
C ILE A 176 1.05 -10.77 -4.13
N HIS A 177 1.36 -11.31 -2.96
CA HIS A 177 2.00 -10.57 -1.87
C HIS A 177 3.38 -10.04 -2.27
N LYS A 178 4.22 -10.88 -2.88
CA LYS A 178 5.53 -10.46 -3.40
C LYS A 178 5.38 -9.40 -4.50
N SER A 179 4.46 -9.61 -5.43
CA SER A 179 4.15 -8.65 -6.49
C SER A 179 3.71 -7.31 -5.90
N ASN A 180 2.76 -7.29 -4.97
CA ASN A 180 2.29 -6.09 -4.29
C ASN A 180 3.40 -5.40 -3.48
N THR A 181 4.30 -6.15 -2.85
CA THR A 181 5.45 -5.58 -2.14
C THR A 181 6.41 -4.89 -3.11
N VAL A 182 6.76 -5.56 -4.21
CA VAL A 182 7.65 -5.01 -5.24
C VAL A 182 7.02 -3.79 -5.91
N ILE A 183 5.75 -3.89 -6.32
CA ILE A 183 4.98 -2.78 -6.88
C ILE A 183 4.93 -1.62 -5.88
N GLY A 184 4.68 -1.88 -4.60
CA GLY A 184 4.69 -0.86 -3.55
C GLY A 184 6.01 -0.11 -3.46
N VAL A 185 7.14 -0.83 -3.45
CA VAL A 185 8.47 -0.23 -3.46
C VAL A 185 8.69 0.60 -4.73
N CYS A 186 8.39 0.04 -5.91
CA CYS A 186 8.54 0.73 -7.18
C CYS A 186 7.70 2.02 -7.26
N VAL A 187 6.42 1.96 -6.85
CA VAL A 187 5.53 3.11 -6.82
C VAL A 187 6.01 4.15 -5.82
N THR A 188 6.51 3.75 -4.65
CA THR A 188 7.02 4.68 -3.63
C THR A 188 8.23 5.44 -4.15
N ILE A 189 9.18 4.75 -4.79
CA ILE A 189 10.35 5.36 -5.42
C ILE A 189 9.90 6.31 -6.54
N PHE A 190 8.97 5.87 -7.39
CA PHE A 190 8.43 6.67 -8.49
C PHE A 190 7.71 7.94 -7.98
N ALA A 191 6.89 7.81 -6.94
CA ALA A 191 6.19 8.93 -6.32
C ALA A 191 7.17 9.94 -5.69
N ALA A 192 8.24 9.46 -5.05
CA ALA A 192 9.29 10.33 -4.49
C ALA A 192 10.03 11.11 -5.58
N VAL A 193 10.38 10.45 -6.68
CA VAL A 193 11.03 11.10 -7.84
C VAL A 193 10.08 12.12 -8.48
N LEU A 194 8.80 11.78 -8.68
CA LEU A 194 7.82 12.72 -9.21
C LEU A 194 7.58 13.90 -8.29
N LEU A 195 7.49 13.67 -6.98
CA LEU A 195 7.35 14.75 -6.01
C LEU A 195 8.54 15.70 -6.09
N TRP A 196 9.76 15.16 -6.16
CA TRP A 196 10.98 15.95 -6.32
C TRP A 196 10.99 16.77 -7.61
N LEU A 197 10.57 16.18 -8.74
CA LEU A 197 10.50 16.91 -10.02
C LEU A 197 9.46 18.01 -10.02
N VAL A 198 8.29 17.74 -9.44
CA VAL A 198 7.19 18.71 -9.37
C VAL A 198 7.57 19.85 -8.42
N THR A 199 8.12 19.57 -7.23
CA THR A 199 8.54 20.63 -6.30
C THR A 199 9.62 21.52 -6.92
N TYR A 200 10.62 20.92 -7.55
CA TYR A 200 11.70 21.65 -8.21
C TYR A 200 11.19 22.52 -9.36
N GLY A 201 10.36 21.98 -10.26
CA GLY A 201 9.85 22.76 -11.37
C GLY A 201 8.89 23.87 -10.94
N VAL A 202 8.07 23.67 -9.89
CA VAL A 202 7.21 24.75 -9.38
C VAL A 202 8.08 25.90 -8.83
N GLN A 203 9.18 25.60 -8.13
CA GLN A 203 10.12 26.63 -7.66
C GLN A 203 10.75 27.44 -8.80
N ILE A 204 11.10 26.79 -9.91
CA ILE A 204 11.62 27.48 -11.10
C ILE A 204 10.53 28.39 -11.70
N THR A 205 9.32 27.88 -11.89
CA THR A 205 8.22 28.68 -12.46
C THR A 205 7.84 29.87 -11.59
N ALA A 206 7.89 29.72 -10.26
CA ALA A 206 7.63 30.81 -9.32
C ALA A 206 8.70 31.91 -9.43
N ARG A 207 9.99 31.54 -9.54
CA ARG A 207 11.08 32.50 -9.74
C ARG A 207 10.96 33.24 -11.07
N PHE A 208 10.61 32.52 -12.14
CA PHE A 208 10.35 33.13 -13.44
C PHE A 208 9.20 34.16 -13.38
N GLU A 209 8.09 33.83 -12.72
CA GLU A 209 6.97 34.75 -12.59
C GLU A 209 7.33 36.00 -11.77
N THR A 210 8.11 35.83 -10.68
CA THR A 210 8.57 36.98 -9.88
C THR A 210 9.52 37.87 -10.66
N ASP A 211 10.48 37.28 -11.38
CA ASP A 211 11.49 38.02 -12.12
C ASP A 211 10.87 38.70 -13.35
N GLY A 212 9.89 38.06 -14.01
CA GLY A 212 9.11 38.64 -15.09
C GLY A 212 8.28 39.85 -14.63
N ARG A 213 7.61 39.76 -13.47
CA ARG A 213 6.88 40.91 -12.89
C ARG A 213 7.82 42.08 -12.59
N ALA A 214 9.00 41.81 -12.01
CA ALA A 214 10.00 42.84 -11.73
C ALA A 214 10.50 43.54 -13.00
N ALA A 215 10.79 42.79 -14.06
CA ALA A 215 11.18 43.35 -15.35
C ALA A 215 10.08 44.23 -15.97
N THR A 216 8.82 43.79 -15.91
CA THR A 216 7.68 44.58 -16.41
C THR A 216 7.42 45.85 -15.59
N ASP A 217 7.58 45.80 -14.26
CA ASP A 217 7.40 46.95 -13.37
C ASP A 217 8.45 48.04 -13.67
N ILE A 218 9.72 47.68 -13.83
CA ILE A 218 10.76 48.64 -14.22
C ILE A 218 10.51 49.19 -15.61
N THR A 219 10.10 48.35 -16.56
CA THR A 219 9.74 48.79 -17.92
C THR A 219 8.61 49.83 -17.88
N GLN A 220 7.59 49.62 -17.04
CA GLN A 220 6.51 50.59 -16.82
C GLN A 220 7.00 51.89 -16.17
N LYS A 221 7.92 51.81 -15.20
CA LYS A 221 8.55 53.00 -14.59
C LYS A 221 9.33 53.81 -15.61
N ILE A 222 10.06 53.16 -16.52
CA ILE A 222 10.78 53.83 -17.61
C ILE A 222 9.79 54.55 -18.53
N TYR A 223 8.73 53.89 -18.99
CA TYR A 223 7.71 54.53 -19.82
C TYR A 223 7.04 55.71 -19.10
N ALA A 224 6.69 55.56 -17.83
CA ALA A 224 6.08 56.63 -17.05
C ALA A 224 7.00 57.85 -16.90
N GLU A 225 8.30 57.65 -16.75
CA GLU A 225 9.26 58.76 -16.66
C GLU A 225 9.49 59.42 -18.03
N VAL A 226 9.58 58.62 -19.08
CA VAL A 226 9.67 59.09 -20.47
C VAL A 226 8.44 59.92 -20.83
N ASP A 227 7.24 59.51 -20.42
CA ASP A 227 6.00 60.25 -20.68
C ASP A 227 5.98 61.62 -19.96
N LYS A 228 6.54 61.70 -18.75
CA LYS A 228 6.70 63.00 -18.04
C LYS A 228 7.67 63.92 -18.77
N GLU A 229 8.80 63.40 -19.25
CA GLU A 229 9.80 64.17 -20.00
C GLU A 229 9.25 64.64 -21.36
N ASN A 230 8.49 63.78 -22.04
CA ASN A 230 7.81 64.12 -23.28
C ASN A 230 6.73 65.20 -23.06
N ALA A 231 5.99 65.14 -21.96
CA ALA A 231 5.01 66.17 -21.61
C ALA A 231 5.66 67.55 -21.40
N ALA A 232 6.93 67.60 -20.98
CA ALA A 232 7.69 68.83 -20.76
C ALA A 232 8.40 69.38 -22.02
N SER A 233 8.57 68.59 -23.08
CA SER A 233 9.39 68.93 -24.27
C SER A 233 8.58 69.57 -25.43
N PRO A 234 9.18 70.26 -26.43
CA PRO A 234 8.47 70.79 -27.61
C PRO A 234 8.01 69.70 -28.59
N ALA A 235 6.95 69.97 -29.38
CA ALA A 235 6.20 68.97 -30.16
C ALA A 235 7.03 68.14 -31.16
N ASP A 236 8.03 68.74 -31.82
CA ASP A 236 8.86 68.05 -32.82
C ASP A 236 9.79 67.00 -32.19
N GLN A 237 10.20 67.20 -30.94
CA GLN A 237 11.09 66.29 -30.21
C GLN A 237 10.32 65.14 -29.54
N ARG A 238 9.03 65.34 -29.22
CA ARG A 238 8.13 64.32 -28.64
C ARG A 238 7.93 63.11 -29.56
N VAL A 239 7.80 63.34 -30.88
CA VAL A 239 7.47 62.29 -31.86
C VAL A 239 8.61 61.29 -32.05
N ILE A 240 9.87 61.76 -32.01
CA ILE A 240 11.06 60.94 -32.19
C ILE A 240 11.38 60.13 -30.93
N ALA A 241 11.17 60.71 -29.75
CA ALA A 241 11.30 60.02 -28.48
C ALA A 241 10.27 58.89 -28.33
N ASN A 242 8.99 59.13 -28.63
CA ASN A 242 7.92 58.14 -28.42
C ASN A 242 8.03 56.84 -29.23
N ARG A 243 8.88 56.80 -30.27
CA ARG A 243 9.05 55.59 -31.10
C ARG A 243 10.05 54.58 -30.57
N LYS A 244 10.99 54.98 -29.71
CA LYS A 244 12.06 54.10 -29.21
C LYS A 244 11.54 53.18 -28.11
N THR A 245 11.72 51.88 -28.30
CA THR A 245 11.40 50.87 -27.28
C THR A 245 12.40 50.91 -26.12
N VAL A 246 12.04 50.37 -24.95
CA VAL A 246 12.96 50.32 -23.77
C VAL A 246 14.30 49.65 -24.09
N PRO A 247 14.37 48.51 -24.80
CA PRO A 247 15.65 47.92 -25.21
C PRO A 247 16.51 48.86 -26.07
N GLU A 248 15.91 49.60 -26.99
CA GLU A 248 16.61 50.57 -27.84
C GLU A 248 16.99 51.87 -27.11
N ARG A 249 16.44 52.12 -25.92
CA ARG A 249 16.77 53.27 -25.07
C ARG A 249 17.88 52.95 -24.09
N CYS A 250 17.85 51.73 -23.56
CA CYS A 250 18.83 51.23 -22.60
C CYS A 250 20.04 50.56 -23.26
N ASP A 251 20.14 50.61 -24.60
CA ASP A 251 21.33 50.17 -25.32
C ASP A 251 22.52 51.12 -25.10
N ALA A 252 23.74 50.59 -25.16
CA ALA A 252 24.98 51.33 -24.92
C ALA A 252 25.16 52.52 -25.88
N SER A 253 24.58 52.45 -27.08
CA SER A 253 24.65 53.51 -28.09
C SER A 253 23.72 54.70 -27.84
N SER A 254 22.63 54.49 -27.10
CA SER A 254 21.56 55.48 -26.88
C SER A 254 21.50 56.01 -25.45
N ILE A 255 22.24 55.39 -24.52
CA ILE A 255 22.19 55.70 -23.09
C ILE A 255 22.82 57.05 -22.74
N GLU A 256 23.74 57.55 -23.57
CA GLU A 256 24.39 58.85 -23.40
C GLU A 256 23.43 60.02 -23.65
N ASP A 257 22.39 59.80 -24.48
CA ASP A 257 21.35 60.78 -24.81
C ASP A 257 20.22 60.84 -23.77
N GLN A 258 20.22 59.97 -22.76
CA GLN A 258 19.15 59.87 -21.75
C GLN A 258 19.46 60.67 -20.48
N THR A 259 18.41 61.05 -19.75
CA THR A 259 18.52 61.72 -18.45
C THR A 259 19.10 60.80 -17.37
N ASN A 260 19.68 61.40 -16.31
CA ASN A 260 20.28 60.63 -15.20
C ASN A 260 19.29 59.66 -14.52
N THR A 261 18.01 60.03 -14.44
CA THR A 261 16.94 59.19 -13.87
C THR A 261 16.65 57.98 -14.75
N VAL A 262 16.52 58.17 -16.07
CA VAL A 262 16.33 57.08 -17.03
C VAL A 262 17.56 56.18 -17.09
N ARG A 263 18.78 56.72 -16.96
CA ARG A 263 20.02 55.92 -16.90
C ARG A 263 20.08 54.98 -15.69
N LEU A 264 19.65 55.44 -14.51
CA LEU A 264 19.57 54.59 -13.31
C LEU A 264 18.53 53.48 -13.49
N LEU A 265 17.37 53.81 -14.05
CA LEU A 265 16.32 52.82 -14.36
C LEU A 265 16.77 51.83 -15.43
N CYS A 266 17.53 52.27 -16.45
CA CYS A 266 18.11 51.38 -17.46
C CYS A 266 19.15 50.42 -16.88
N ASN A 267 19.96 50.85 -15.90
CA ASN A 267 20.88 49.96 -15.21
C ASN A 267 20.12 48.88 -14.41
N GLU A 268 19.10 49.28 -13.66
CA GLU A 268 18.23 48.34 -12.92
C GLU A 268 17.48 47.38 -13.87
N TRP A 269 16.99 47.90 -15.00
CA TRP A 269 16.35 47.12 -16.06
C TRP A 269 17.30 46.08 -16.64
N SER A 270 18.54 46.46 -16.98
CA SER A 270 19.53 45.54 -17.55
C SER A 270 19.84 44.36 -16.61
N TYR A 271 19.90 44.63 -15.29
CA TYR A 271 20.10 43.60 -14.28
C TYR A 271 18.89 42.66 -14.17
N MET A 272 17.67 43.21 -14.13
CA MET A 272 16.45 42.38 -14.07
C MET A 272 16.22 41.59 -15.35
N GLN A 273 16.56 42.16 -16.51
CA GLN A 273 16.49 41.49 -17.80
C GLN A 273 17.46 40.31 -17.85
N ALA A 274 18.73 40.50 -17.46
CA ALA A 274 19.70 39.41 -17.41
C ALA A 274 19.28 38.28 -16.46
N ARG A 275 18.68 38.62 -15.31
CA ARG A 275 18.13 37.64 -14.37
C ARG A 275 16.93 36.89 -14.95
N TYR A 276 16.05 37.59 -15.64
CA TYR A 276 14.92 37.00 -16.33
C TYR A 276 15.37 36.02 -17.43
N ASP A 277 16.36 36.41 -18.23
CA ASP A 277 16.92 35.57 -19.29
C ASP A 277 17.61 34.30 -18.72
N MET A 278 18.31 34.42 -17.58
CA MET A 278 18.82 33.26 -16.84
C MET A 278 17.70 32.32 -16.36
N SER A 279 16.59 32.87 -15.85
CA SER A 279 15.45 32.07 -15.39
C SER A 279 14.76 31.30 -16.54
N ILE A 280 14.75 31.88 -17.74
CA ILE A 280 14.27 31.23 -18.96
C ILE A 280 15.19 30.06 -19.34
N ALA A 281 16.50 30.27 -19.31
CA ALA A 281 17.49 29.24 -19.62
C ALA A 281 17.40 28.05 -18.64
N ASP A 282 17.22 28.33 -17.35
CA ASP A 282 17.01 27.30 -16.31
C ASP A 282 15.71 26.51 -16.56
N ALA A 283 14.60 27.19 -16.89
CA ALA A 283 13.33 26.54 -17.22
C ALA A 283 13.43 25.65 -18.47
N ALA A 284 14.12 26.12 -19.51
CA ALA A 284 14.35 25.36 -20.73
C ALA A 284 15.27 24.14 -20.47
N THR A 285 16.29 24.30 -19.62
CA THR A 285 17.18 23.20 -19.21
C THR A 285 16.42 22.16 -18.40
N PHE A 286 15.55 22.59 -17.49
CA PHE A 286 14.66 21.70 -16.76
C PHE A 286 13.73 20.95 -17.71
N ALA A 287 13.10 21.60 -18.69
CA ALA A 287 12.21 20.93 -19.63
C ALA A 287 12.89 19.85 -20.48
N ASN A 288 14.14 20.07 -20.87
CA ASN A 288 14.87 19.20 -21.79
C ASN A 288 15.75 18.14 -21.10
N SER A 289 16.04 18.30 -19.81
CA SER A 289 16.84 17.34 -19.04
C SER A 289 16.05 16.09 -18.67
N PHE A 290 16.75 14.97 -18.56
CA PHE A 290 16.21 13.77 -17.91
C PHE A 290 16.27 13.97 -16.39
N PRO A 291 15.22 13.66 -15.61
CA PRO A 291 14.00 12.90 -15.96
C PRO A 291 12.74 13.72 -16.31
N SER A 292 12.76 15.05 -16.20
CA SER A 292 11.62 15.95 -16.49
C SER A 292 11.12 15.89 -17.94
N LYS A 293 11.99 15.58 -18.91
CA LYS A 293 11.59 15.32 -20.30
C LYS A 293 10.54 14.21 -20.41
N VAL A 294 10.61 13.18 -19.56
CA VAL A 294 9.63 12.08 -19.52
C VAL A 294 8.27 12.58 -19.04
N LEU A 295 8.27 13.52 -18.08
CA LEU A 295 7.06 14.14 -17.56
C LEU A 295 6.36 14.99 -18.64
N MET A 296 7.13 15.69 -19.46
CA MET A 296 6.59 16.47 -20.59
C MET A 296 6.18 15.62 -21.81
N TRP A 297 6.57 14.34 -21.87
CA TRP A 297 6.15 13.46 -22.97
C TRP A 297 4.65 13.10 -22.89
N MET A 298 4.11 12.92 -21.68
CA MET A 298 2.68 12.65 -21.47
C MET A 298 1.79 13.86 -21.73
N PHE A 299 2.30 15.08 -21.50
CA PHE A 299 1.61 16.34 -21.80
C PHE A 299 2.50 17.20 -22.70
N PRO A 300 2.43 17.03 -24.03
CA PRO A 300 3.35 17.68 -24.94
C PRO A 300 3.15 19.20 -24.93
N THR A 301 4.11 19.91 -24.36
CA THR A 301 4.26 21.36 -24.46
C THR A 301 5.25 21.72 -25.58
N ALA A 302 5.25 22.98 -26.02
CA ALA A 302 6.23 23.46 -27.02
C ALA A 302 7.69 23.21 -26.60
N PHE A 303 7.98 23.22 -25.29
CA PHE A 303 9.29 22.86 -24.75
C PHE A 303 9.61 21.37 -24.81
N GLY A 304 8.65 20.49 -24.52
CA GLY A 304 8.86 19.04 -24.51
C GLY A 304 9.14 18.42 -25.89
N ARG A 305 8.73 19.10 -26.98
CA ARG A 305 9.00 18.69 -28.37
C ARG A 305 10.43 18.99 -28.85
N GLY A 306 11.25 19.69 -28.06
CA GLY A 306 12.62 20.07 -28.47
C GLY A 306 12.69 21.12 -29.58
N GLU A 307 11.54 21.67 -29.97
CA GLU A 307 11.37 22.63 -31.08
C GLU A 307 12.11 23.96 -30.83
N TRP A 308 12.48 24.22 -29.57
CA TRP A 308 13.34 25.33 -29.14
C TRP A 308 14.79 25.25 -29.63
N THR A 309 15.31 24.05 -29.89
CA THR A 309 16.70 23.87 -30.36
C THR A 309 16.82 23.83 -31.89
N THR A 310 15.70 23.63 -32.60
CA THR A 310 15.64 23.58 -34.06
C THR A 310 14.96 24.81 -34.63
N GLY A 311 15.43 26.00 -34.22
CA GLY A 311 15.39 27.17 -35.09
C GLY A 311 16.29 26.87 -36.27
N THR A 312 15.72 26.33 -37.35
CA THR A 312 16.41 26.08 -38.61
C THR A 312 17.06 27.38 -39.06
N ARG A 313 18.40 27.39 -39.00
CA ARG A 313 19.30 28.40 -39.57
C ARG A 313 19.10 28.42 -41.09
N THR A 314 18.04 29.05 -41.58
CA THR A 314 17.92 29.42 -42.99
C THR A 314 17.78 30.94 -43.03
N GLY A 315 18.91 31.55 -43.43
CA GLY A 315 19.28 32.95 -43.25
C GLY A 315 18.22 34.01 -43.53
N ALA A 316 18.23 35.05 -42.69
CA ALA A 316 18.58 36.41 -43.10
C ALA A 316 18.58 37.34 -41.86
N LEU A 317 19.72 38.00 -41.63
CA LEU A 317 19.92 39.29 -40.96
C LEU A 317 19.39 39.52 -39.52
N ARG A 318 20.37 39.85 -38.66
CA ARG A 318 20.35 40.42 -37.29
C ARG A 318 20.18 39.47 -36.12
N ASP A 319 21.08 39.68 -35.17
CA ASP A 319 21.19 39.14 -33.82
C ASP A 319 19.93 39.43 -32.98
N GLU A 320 18.84 38.70 -33.22
CA GLU A 320 17.80 38.53 -32.22
C GLU A 320 18.03 37.20 -31.50
N GLU A 321 18.51 37.33 -30.26
CA GLU A 321 18.57 36.25 -29.29
C GLU A 321 17.17 35.60 -29.17
N PRO A 322 17.03 34.28 -29.34
CA PRO A 322 15.74 33.62 -29.38
C PRO A 322 15.07 33.67 -28.00
N LYS A 323 14.33 34.76 -27.73
CA LYS A 323 13.51 34.90 -26.51
C LYS A 323 12.46 33.81 -26.49
N ALA A 324 12.45 33.01 -25.42
CA ALA A 324 11.32 32.15 -25.14
C ALA A 324 10.05 33.01 -24.99
N PRO A 325 8.98 32.80 -25.79
CA PRO A 325 7.73 33.49 -25.57
C PRO A 325 7.25 33.07 -24.19
N GLN A 326 6.91 34.08 -23.40
CA GLN A 326 6.32 33.97 -22.07
C GLN A 326 5.15 32.95 -22.03
N GLU A 327 4.46 32.76 -23.16
CA GLU A 327 3.41 31.76 -23.40
C GLU A 327 3.86 30.31 -23.18
N ALA A 328 5.10 29.98 -23.55
CA ALA A 328 5.59 28.61 -23.45
C ALA A 328 5.83 28.21 -21.97
N ILE A 329 6.20 29.16 -21.10
CA ILE A 329 6.52 28.86 -19.69
C ILE A 329 5.24 28.70 -18.86
N GLN A 330 4.18 29.45 -19.19
CA GLN A 330 2.85 29.24 -18.60
C GLN A 330 2.32 27.82 -18.85
N SER A 331 2.64 27.22 -20.01
CA SER A 331 2.27 25.83 -20.31
C SER A 331 2.97 24.82 -19.40
N ILE A 332 4.22 25.09 -18.98
CA ILE A 332 4.96 24.24 -18.02
C ILE A 332 4.26 24.27 -16.66
N THR A 333 3.94 25.46 -16.14
CA THR A 333 3.23 25.60 -14.86
C THR A 333 1.90 24.85 -14.83
N LEU A 334 1.14 24.89 -15.93
CA LEU A 334 -0.12 24.14 -16.06
C LEU A 334 0.12 22.62 -15.92
N VAL A 335 1.11 22.08 -16.62
CA VAL A 335 1.45 20.65 -16.55
C VAL A 335 1.86 20.26 -15.13
N LEU A 336 2.75 21.02 -14.49
CA LEU A 336 3.16 20.73 -13.11
C LEU A 336 2.01 20.79 -12.13
N SER A 337 1.08 21.74 -12.31
CA SER A 337 -0.11 21.83 -11.47
C SER A 337 -1.02 20.59 -11.62
N ALA A 338 -1.16 20.05 -12.83
CA ALA A 338 -1.95 18.83 -13.08
C ALA A 338 -1.30 17.58 -12.45
N TYR A 339 0.03 17.47 -12.49
CA TYR A 339 0.75 16.40 -11.78
C TYR A 339 0.59 16.52 -10.26
N ALA A 340 0.64 17.75 -9.73
CA ALA A 340 0.45 18.02 -8.31
C ALA A 340 -0.97 17.72 -7.81
N SER A 341 -2.00 18.05 -8.59
CA SER A 341 -3.40 17.90 -8.17
C SER A 341 -3.98 16.52 -8.43
N TYR A 342 -3.53 15.81 -9.47
CA TYR A 342 -4.15 14.53 -9.86
C TYR A 342 -3.21 13.35 -9.69
N VAL A 343 -2.02 13.41 -10.31
CA VAL A 343 -1.13 12.24 -10.39
C VAL A 343 -0.52 11.93 -9.02
N LEU A 344 0.00 12.93 -8.32
CA LEU A 344 0.65 12.73 -7.02
C LEU A 344 -0.34 12.21 -5.96
N PRO A 345 -1.55 12.78 -5.77
CA PRO A 345 -2.53 12.24 -4.83
C PRO A 345 -2.91 10.78 -5.11
N ILE A 346 -3.10 10.41 -6.38
CA ILE A 346 -3.40 9.02 -6.76
C ILE A 346 -2.25 8.08 -6.37
N LEU A 347 -1.01 8.46 -6.66
CA LEU A 347 0.16 7.65 -6.32
C LEU A 347 0.36 7.54 -4.81
N PHE A 348 0.23 8.64 -4.06
CA PHE A 348 0.35 8.64 -2.61
C PHE A 348 -0.77 7.83 -1.93
N ALA A 349 -2.00 7.90 -2.44
CA ALA A 349 -3.08 7.04 -1.97
C ALA A 349 -2.77 5.57 -2.23
N LEU A 350 -2.26 5.22 -3.41
CA LEU A 350 -1.87 3.85 -3.74
C LEU A 350 -0.74 3.34 -2.83
N VAL A 351 0.25 4.18 -2.51
CA VAL A 351 1.29 3.85 -1.51
C VAL A 351 0.67 3.61 -0.13
N GLY A 352 -0.25 4.47 0.31
CA GLY A 352 -0.97 4.31 1.58
C GLY A 352 -1.73 2.98 1.64
N THR A 353 -2.44 2.64 0.56
CA THR A 353 -3.21 1.39 0.46
C THR A 353 -2.33 0.15 0.48
N ILE A 354 -1.20 0.17 -0.23
CA ILE A 354 -0.25 -0.96 -0.19
C ILE A 354 0.35 -1.09 1.21
N ALA A 355 0.70 0.03 1.86
CA ALA A 355 1.23 0.02 3.22
C ALA A 355 0.23 -0.57 4.24
N SER A 356 -1.06 -0.22 4.15
CA SER A 356 -2.08 -0.79 5.04
C SER A 356 -2.30 -2.28 4.79
N LEU A 357 -2.28 -2.73 3.53
CA LEU A 357 -2.34 -4.15 3.16
C LEU A 357 -1.17 -4.95 3.75
N LEU A 358 0.06 -4.46 3.60
CA LEU A 358 1.25 -5.13 4.13
C LEU A 358 1.20 -5.23 5.66
N ARG A 359 0.75 -4.15 6.33
CA ARG A 359 0.59 -4.13 7.79
C ARG A 359 -0.49 -5.11 8.26
N ASP A 360 -1.64 -5.12 7.60
CA ASP A 360 -2.75 -6.01 7.97
C ASP A 360 -2.38 -7.49 7.78
N ILE A 361 -1.69 -7.82 6.70
CA ILE A 361 -1.18 -9.17 6.46
C ILE A 361 -0.13 -9.54 7.52
N GLY A 362 0.79 -8.63 7.83
CA GLY A 362 1.77 -8.83 8.91
C GLY A 362 1.10 -9.15 10.26
N ASN A 363 0.09 -8.38 10.64
CA ASN A 363 -0.67 -8.61 11.87
C ASN A 363 -1.40 -9.98 11.85
N LYS A 364 -1.99 -10.36 10.71
CA LYS A 364 -2.67 -11.65 10.56
C LYS A 364 -1.71 -12.85 10.59
N ILE A 365 -0.51 -12.69 10.03
CA ILE A 365 0.55 -13.70 10.10
C ILE A 365 0.98 -13.89 11.55
N THR A 366 1.23 -12.80 12.29
CA THR A 366 1.61 -12.89 13.71
C THR A 366 0.53 -13.55 14.58
N GLY A 367 -0.75 -13.41 14.19
CA GLY A 367 -1.88 -14.01 14.89
C GLY A 367 -2.29 -15.42 14.43
N ASN A 368 -1.67 -15.98 13.39
CA ASN A 368 -2.13 -17.19 12.68
C ASN A 368 -3.59 -17.13 12.20
N LEU A 369 -4.02 -15.91 11.81
CA LEU A 369 -5.38 -15.60 11.35
C LEU A 369 -5.49 -15.50 9.83
N LEU A 370 -4.42 -15.83 9.11
CA LEU A 370 -4.40 -15.69 7.67
C LEU A 370 -5.35 -16.72 7.05
N ALA A 371 -6.33 -16.23 6.28
CA ALA A 371 -7.31 -17.08 5.60
C ALA A 371 -7.25 -16.85 4.08
N PRO A 372 -7.60 -17.86 3.25
CA PRO A 372 -7.62 -17.70 1.80
C PRO A 372 -8.60 -16.61 1.33
N ARG A 373 -9.63 -16.29 2.13
CA ARG A 373 -10.56 -15.19 1.84
C ARG A 373 -9.89 -13.81 1.86
N ASP A 374 -8.82 -13.66 2.63
CA ASP A 374 -8.10 -12.39 2.76
C ASP A 374 -7.44 -11.96 1.45
N GLU A 375 -7.16 -12.89 0.53
CA GLU A 375 -6.66 -12.60 -0.82
C GLU A 375 -7.64 -11.70 -1.59
N THR A 376 -8.91 -12.09 -1.63
CA THR A 376 -9.94 -11.35 -2.37
C THR A 376 -10.22 -9.99 -1.74
N LEU A 377 -10.22 -9.91 -0.41
CA LEU A 377 -10.40 -8.66 0.32
C LEU A 377 -9.23 -7.71 0.10
N ALA A 378 -8.00 -8.22 0.08
CA ALA A 378 -6.82 -7.42 -0.20
C ALA A 378 -6.85 -6.83 -1.62
N LEU A 379 -7.27 -7.63 -2.61
CA LEU A 379 -7.39 -7.17 -4.00
C LEU A 379 -8.44 -6.05 -4.15
N MET A 380 -9.59 -6.18 -3.49
CA MET A 380 -10.66 -5.19 -3.53
C MET A 380 -10.28 -3.85 -2.88
N ARG A 381 -9.29 -3.84 -1.97
CA ARG A 381 -8.84 -2.60 -1.31
C ARG A 381 -8.03 -1.68 -2.22
N VAL A 382 -7.31 -2.22 -3.19
CA VAL A 382 -6.50 -1.44 -4.15
C VAL A 382 -7.33 -0.42 -4.94
N PRO A 383 -8.43 -0.80 -5.63
CA PRO A 383 -9.25 0.17 -6.36
C PRO A 383 -9.94 1.18 -5.43
N LEU A 384 -10.34 0.77 -4.22
CA LEU A 384 -10.90 1.70 -3.22
C LEU A 384 -9.89 2.78 -2.84
N GLY A 385 -8.65 2.39 -2.57
CA GLY A 385 -7.55 3.32 -2.31
C GLY A 385 -7.30 4.32 -3.44
N LEU A 386 -7.33 3.83 -4.69
CA LEU A 386 -7.17 4.67 -5.87
C LEU A 386 -8.29 5.70 -6.00
N MET A 387 -9.55 5.28 -5.79
CA MET A 387 -10.70 6.18 -5.80
C MET A 387 -10.61 7.24 -4.70
N ALA A 388 -10.13 6.88 -3.50
CA ALA A 388 -9.88 7.85 -2.43
C ALA A 388 -8.83 8.90 -2.84
N GLY A 389 -7.76 8.50 -3.50
CA GLY A 389 -6.74 9.41 -4.03
C GLY A 389 -7.29 10.38 -5.09
N VAL A 390 -8.12 9.89 -6.00
CA VAL A 390 -8.82 10.73 -7.00
C VAL A 390 -9.75 11.74 -6.32
N ALA A 391 -10.54 11.29 -5.35
CA ALA A 391 -11.46 12.15 -4.61
C ALA A 391 -10.71 13.27 -3.88
N VAL A 392 -9.62 12.95 -3.18
CA VAL A 392 -8.77 13.96 -2.54
C VAL A 392 -8.18 14.91 -3.57
N GLY A 393 -7.64 14.42 -4.69
CA GLY A 393 -7.10 15.29 -5.74
C GLY A 393 -8.12 16.26 -6.35
N LEU A 394 -9.39 15.85 -6.47
CA LEU A 394 -10.48 16.68 -7.00
C LEU A 394 -10.95 17.77 -6.03
N PHE A 395 -10.87 17.53 -4.72
CA PHE A 395 -11.32 18.51 -3.71
C PHE A 395 -10.35 19.68 -3.54
N PHE A 396 -9.12 19.58 -4.03
CA PHE A 396 -8.14 20.67 -3.97
C PHE A 396 -7.96 21.32 -5.34
N SER A 397 -8.02 22.65 -5.38
CA SER A 397 -7.77 23.39 -6.62
C SER A 397 -6.27 23.33 -6.98
N PRO A 398 -5.90 23.21 -8.26
CA PRO A 398 -4.49 23.09 -8.69
C PRO A 398 -3.61 24.24 -8.20
N SER A 399 -4.18 25.45 -8.13
CA SER A 399 -3.50 26.65 -7.63
C SER A 399 -3.17 26.58 -6.13
N SER A 400 -4.08 26.05 -5.31
CA SER A 400 -3.86 25.88 -3.86
C SER A 400 -2.83 24.79 -3.56
N VAL A 401 -2.79 23.73 -4.36
CA VAL A 401 -1.82 22.63 -4.18
C VAL A 401 -0.42 23.08 -4.58
N ALA A 402 -0.26 23.76 -5.72
CA ALA A 402 1.05 24.24 -6.17
C ALA A 402 1.69 25.24 -5.19
N THR A 403 0.90 26.10 -4.55
CA THR A 403 1.38 27.00 -3.50
C THR A 403 1.75 26.26 -2.21
N GLN A 404 0.96 25.27 -1.78
CA GLN A 404 1.32 24.42 -0.64
C GLN A 404 2.61 23.61 -0.87
N VAL A 405 2.82 23.11 -2.08
CA VAL A 405 4.02 22.36 -2.47
C VAL A 405 5.26 23.27 -2.49
N SER A 406 5.12 24.52 -2.92
CA SER A 406 6.22 25.51 -2.96
C SER A 406 6.64 26.01 -1.59
N ALA A 407 5.73 26.04 -0.61
CA ALA A 407 5.98 26.63 0.69
C ALA A 407 7.04 25.90 1.53
N GLY A 408 7.40 24.65 1.19
CA GLY A 408 8.59 23.93 1.70
C GLY A 408 8.65 23.65 3.20
N ALA A 409 7.88 24.32 4.06
CA ALA A 409 7.93 24.18 5.51
C ALA A 409 6.67 24.73 6.21
N GLY A 410 6.14 23.97 7.18
CA GLY A 410 5.86 24.55 8.50
C GLY A 410 4.42 24.74 8.97
N VAL A 411 3.39 24.61 8.13
CA VAL A 411 2.01 24.59 8.65
C VAL A 411 1.55 23.14 8.74
N LEU A 412 1.18 22.68 9.94
CA LEU A 412 0.61 21.36 10.26
C LEU A 412 -0.75 21.09 9.56
N THR A 413 -1.05 21.77 8.45
CA THR A 413 -2.06 21.36 7.50
C THR A 413 -1.46 20.25 6.65
N LEU A 414 -1.96 19.02 6.79
CA LEU A 414 -1.55 17.94 5.88
C LEU A 414 -1.70 18.41 4.44
N THR A 415 -0.63 18.30 3.65
CA THR A 415 -0.66 18.59 2.22
C THR A 415 -1.69 17.69 1.53
N ALA A 416 -2.24 18.12 0.39
CA ALA A 416 -3.19 17.29 -0.38
C ALA A 416 -2.66 15.86 -0.64
N SER A 417 -1.36 15.72 -0.91
CA SER A 417 -0.68 14.43 -1.05
C SER A 417 -0.61 13.63 0.27
N GLY A 418 -0.37 14.28 1.40
CA GLY A 418 -0.40 13.64 2.72
C GLY A 418 -1.80 13.15 3.12
N LEU A 419 -2.84 13.95 2.81
CA LEU A 419 -4.23 13.53 2.98
C LEU A 419 -4.59 12.37 2.07
N ALA A 420 -4.13 12.39 0.82
CA ALA A 420 -4.35 11.29 -0.11
C ALA A 420 -3.68 9.99 0.36
N PHE A 421 -2.46 10.07 0.89
CA PHE A 421 -1.81 8.93 1.53
C PHE A 421 -2.63 8.38 2.70
N LEU A 422 -3.10 9.24 3.62
CA LEU A 422 -3.93 8.79 4.74
C LEU A 422 -5.26 8.21 4.28
N ALA A 423 -5.91 8.84 3.29
CA ALA A 423 -7.15 8.36 2.71
C ALA A 423 -6.98 6.99 2.05
N GLY A 424 -5.86 6.75 1.35
CA GLY A 424 -5.53 5.44 0.81
C GLY A 424 -5.18 4.40 1.88
N TYR A 425 -4.44 4.80 2.92
CA TYR A 425 -4.09 3.92 4.05
C TYR A 425 -5.33 3.47 4.83
N ALA A 426 -6.26 4.39 5.09
CA ALA A 426 -7.51 4.15 5.81
C ALA A 426 -8.74 4.26 4.89
N ALA A 427 -8.68 3.66 3.69
CA ALA A 427 -9.74 3.77 2.68
C ALA A 427 -11.14 3.44 3.22
N ASP A 428 -11.26 2.35 4.00
CA ASP A 428 -12.52 1.96 4.62
C ASP A 428 -13.07 3.04 5.57
N GLY A 429 -12.18 3.69 6.34
CA GLY A 429 -12.54 4.80 7.23
C GLY A 429 -12.92 6.06 6.47
N PHE A 430 -12.20 6.37 5.38
CA PHE A 430 -12.48 7.50 4.51
C PHE A 430 -13.87 7.40 3.86
N PHE A 431 -14.21 6.25 3.28
CA PHE A 431 -15.54 6.06 2.69
C PHE A 431 -16.66 6.06 3.72
N ARG A 432 -16.44 5.48 4.91
CA ARG A 432 -17.40 5.59 6.03
C ARG A 432 -17.65 7.04 6.45
N MET A 433 -16.61 7.87 6.44
CA MET A 433 -16.76 9.31 6.69
C MET A 433 -17.60 9.96 5.59
N LEU A 434 -17.35 9.66 4.31
CA LEU A 434 -18.15 10.17 3.20
C LEU A 434 -19.62 9.71 3.28
N ASP A 435 -19.89 8.46 3.65
CA ASP A 435 -21.24 7.95 3.86
C ASP A 435 -21.94 8.71 5.01
N THR A 436 -21.21 8.99 6.09
CA THR A 436 -21.72 9.79 7.22
C THR A 436 -22.00 11.23 6.82
N LEU A 437 -21.16 11.84 5.97
CA LEU A 437 -21.40 13.18 5.43
C LEU A 437 -22.59 13.18 4.47
N THR A 438 -22.70 12.17 3.60
CA THR A 438 -23.80 12.01 2.66
C THR A 438 -25.13 11.91 3.40
N SER A 439 -25.22 11.09 4.44
CA SER A 439 -26.43 10.97 5.26
C SER A 439 -26.80 12.27 5.99
N ARG A 440 -25.81 13.04 6.45
CA ARG A 440 -26.02 14.35 7.11
C ARG A 440 -26.42 15.47 6.15
N VAL A 441 -25.74 15.58 5.00
CA VAL A 441 -25.94 16.65 4.02
C VAL A 441 -27.22 16.42 3.22
N PHE A 442 -27.48 15.18 2.81
CA PHE A 442 -28.66 14.84 2.01
C PHE A 442 -29.87 14.45 2.86
N ASN A 443 -29.76 14.52 4.19
CA ASN A 443 -30.80 14.13 5.16
C ASN A 443 -31.68 12.99 4.66
N VAL A 444 -31.07 11.84 4.33
CA VAL A 444 -31.79 10.61 3.96
C VAL A 444 -32.36 9.99 5.24
N SER A 445 -33.13 10.79 5.97
CA SER A 445 -33.88 10.45 7.16
C SER A 445 -35.37 10.68 6.87
N ASN A 446 -35.89 10.14 5.76
CA ASN A 446 -37.32 10.12 5.48
C ASN A 446 -37.66 9.03 4.46
N HIS A 447 -37.82 7.79 4.92
CA HIS A 447 -39.05 6.99 4.77
C HIS A 447 -38.79 5.52 5.21
N ASP A 448 -38.74 5.26 6.51
CA ASP A 448 -38.97 3.88 7.00
C ASP A 448 -39.80 3.85 8.30
N ARG A 449 -40.61 4.89 8.51
CA ARG A 449 -41.65 4.93 9.54
C ARG A 449 -42.98 5.41 8.96
N ARG A 450 -43.60 4.56 8.14
CA ARG A 450 -45.07 4.45 8.04
C ARG A 450 -45.47 3.00 7.83
N GLY A 451 -45.35 2.25 8.91
CA GLY A 451 -46.12 1.07 9.27
C GLY A 451 -45.82 0.84 10.74
N PRO A 452 -46.79 0.76 11.68
CA PRO A 452 -48.15 0.20 11.50
C PRO A 452 -49.29 1.08 12.07
N SER A 453 -50.52 0.87 11.59
CA SER A 453 -51.78 0.85 12.41
C SER A 453 -53.03 0.92 11.52
N ASN A 454 -53.54 -0.23 11.11
CA ASN A 454 -54.91 -0.71 11.36
C ASN A 454 -55.13 -2.06 10.67
#